data_AF-A0A2D5H1Q0-F1
#
_entry.id   AF-A0A2D5H1Q0-F1
#
_cell.length_a   1.000
_cell.length_b   1.000
_cell.length_c   1.000
_cell.angle_alpha   90.00
_cell.angle_beta   90.00
_cell.angle_gamma   90.00
#
_symmetry.space_group_name_H-M   'P 1'
#
loop_
_entity.id
_entity.type
_entity.pdbx_description
1 polymer ?
#
loop_
_entity_poly.entity_id
_entity_poly.type
_entity_poly.pdbx_seq_one_letter_code
_entity_poly.pdbx_strand_id
1 'polypeptide(L)'
;MGRKNLKANHELERSHVMFLSKETFYLVLILAGLILFSSSENNQAAKPQVDPTQVILRSIQTADGPQLEIRIGHLVCKTDQLTYQRKQGPEFTVQPVGGKVQVKSERQCISSAQVKFSLPWLTGER
;
A
#
# COMPACT_ATOMS: atom_id res chain seq x y z
N MET A 1 -0.50 -82.30 -1.02
CA MET A 1 -1.82 -81.64 -1.04
C MET A 1 -1.69 -80.29 -0.35
N GLY A 2 -1.94 -79.17 -1.05
CA GLY A 2 -1.97 -77.79 -0.51
C GLY A 2 -0.67 -76.99 -0.71
N ARG A 3 -0.50 -76.22 -1.80
CA ARG A 3 -0.82 -74.77 -1.91
C ARG A 3 -0.30 -74.00 -0.67
N LYS A 4 0.69 -73.11 -0.75
CA LYS A 4 0.65 -71.82 -1.48
C LYS A 4 2.07 -71.26 -1.65
N ASN A 5 2.58 -71.28 -2.88
CA ASN A 5 3.44 -70.22 -3.38
C ASN A 5 2.55 -69.01 -3.72
N LEU A 6 3.15 -67.83 -3.84
CA LEU A 6 2.54 -66.57 -4.30
C LEU A 6 1.92 -65.68 -3.21
N LYS A 7 2.77 -65.01 -2.44
CA LYS A 7 2.49 -63.63 -2.02
C LYS A 7 3.78 -62.81 -1.99
N ALA A 8 4.40 -62.75 -3.16
CA ALA A 8 5.37 -61.72 -3.48
C ALA A 8 4.63 -60.38 -3.63
N ASN A 9 5.31 -59.30 -3.25
CA ASN A 9 5.21 -58.00 -3.89
C ASN A 9 3.83 -57.32 -3.90
N HIS A 10 3.30 -56.94 -2.73
CA HIS A 10 2.19 -55.97 -2.69
C HIS A 10 2.15 -55.12 -1.41
N GLU A 11 3.29 -54.83 -0.80
CA GLU A 11 3.42 -53.86 0.30
C GLU A 11 4.12 -52.55 -0.11
N LEU A 12 4.10 -52.22 -1.40
CA LEU A 12 4.69 -50.99 -1.90
C LEU A 12 3.82 -50.33 -2.98
N GLU A 13 2.52 -50.22 -2.76
CA GLU A 13 1.64 -49.27 -3.45
C GLU A 13 0.24 -49.38 -2.83
N ARG A 14 -0.01 -48.63 -1.75
CA ARG A 14 -1.38 -48.32 -1.35
C ARG A 14 -1.47 -46.97 -0.69
N SER A 15 -1.88 -46.02 -1.52
CA SER A 15 -2.79 -44.95 -1.13
C SER A 15 -2.18 -43.73 -0.45
N HIS A 16 -1.31 -43.04 -1.20
CA HIS A 16 -1.42 -41.58 -1.29
C HIS A 16 -2.74 -41.22 -2.01
N VAL A 17 -3.88 -41.40 -1.35
CA VAL A 17 -5.18 -40.96 -1.87
C VAL A 17 -5.92 -40.24 -0.75
N MET A 18 -5.91 -38.92 -0.84
CA MET A 18 -6.87 -37.95 -0.31
C MET A 18 -7.76 -38.43 0.85
N PHE A 19 -7.32 -38.22 2.09
CA PHE A 19 -8.25 -37.96 3.18
C PHE A 19 -8.59 -36.47 3.19
N LEU A 20 -9.35 -36.02 2.18
CA LEU A 20 -10.07 -34.74 2.30
C LEU A 20 -11.24 -34.98 3.26
N SER A 21 -10.97 -34.85 4.55
CA SER A 21 -12.04 -34.80 5.55
C SER A 21 -12.79 -33.47 5.41
N LYS A 22 -14.09 -33.46 5.75
CA LYS A 22 -14.92 -32.24 5.72
C LYS A 22 -14.23 -31.08 6.45
N GLU A 23 -13.60 -31.38 7.58
CA GLU A 23 -12.84 -30.43 8.40
C GLU A 23 -11.70 -29.76 7.64
N THR A 24 -10.96 -30.53 6.83
CA THR A 24 -9.87 -30.01 5.97
C THR A 24 -10.41 -29.10 4.87
N PHE A 25 -11.59 -29.40 4.34
CA PHE A 25 -12.25 -28.57 3.32
C PHE A 25 -12.71 -27.22 3.90
N TYR A 26 -13.28 -27.21 5.11
CA TYR A 26 -13.66 -25.97 5.80
C TYR A 26 -12.45 -25.11 6.15
N LEU A 27 -11.34 -25.72 6.60
CA LEU A 27 -10.10 -25.00 6.90
C LEU A 27 -9.52 -24.28 5.67
N VAL A 28 -9.51 -24.94 4.51
CA VAL A 28 -9.06 -24.34 3.24
C VAL A 28 -9.99 -23.21 2.79
N LEU A 29 -11.30 -23.36 2.98
CA LEU A 29 -12.30 -22.32 2.66
C LEU A 29 -12.16 -21.08 3.54
N ILE A 30 -11.92 -21.25 4.85
CA ILE A 30 -11.69 -20.13 5.78
C ILE A 30 -10.39 -19.41 5.42
N LEU A 31 -9.32 -20.17 5.13
CA LEU A 31 -8.03 -19.59 4.75
C LEU A 31 -8.12 -18.83 3.41
N ALA A 32 -8.83 -19.37 2.42
CA ALA A 32 -9.08 -18.69 1.16
C ALA A 32 -9.97 -17.43 1.33
N GLY A 33 -10.96 -17.48 2.21
CA GLY A 33 -11.79 -16.33 2.55
C GLY A 33 -10.99 -15.17 3.15
N LEU A 34 -10.11 -15.45 4.11
CA LEU A 34 -9.26 -14.42 4.75
C LEU A 34 -8.30 -13.72 3.77
N ILE A 35 -7.83 -14.42 2.73
CA ILE A 35 -6.98 -13.86 1.67
C ILE A 35 -7.77 -12.86 0.80
N LEU A 36 -9.06 -13.12 0.57
CA LEU A 36 -9.93 -12.22 -0.20
C LEU A 36 -10.28 -10.95 0.59
N PHE A 37 -10.48 -11.04 1.91
CA PHE A 37 -10.75 -9.86 2.75
C PHE A 37 -9.50 -9.00 3.01
N SER A 38 -8.29 -9.57 3.03
CA SER A 38 -7.05 -8.80 3.18
C SER A 38 -6.69 -7.96 1.95
N SER A 39 -7.35 -8.18 0.80
CA SER A 39 -7.09 -7.42 -0.43
C SER A 39 -8.06 -6.26 -0.67
N SER A 40 -9.02 -5.98 0.23
CA SER A 40 -10.05 -4.96 -0.03
C SER A 40 -9.77 -3.57 0.54
N GLU A 41 -8.63 -3.31 1.18
CA GLU A 41 -8.35 -1.98 1.75
C GLU A 41 -7.79 -0.94 0.76
N ASN A 42 -7.61 -1.24 -0.54
CA ASN A 42 -6.90 -0.32 -1.44
C ASN A 42 -7.65 0.17 -2.69
N ASN A 43 -8.98 0.08 -2.78
CA ASN A 43 -9.69 0.56 -3.97
C ASN A 43 -10.91 1.47 -3.72
N GLN A 44 -11.07 2.02 -2.51
CA GLN A 44 -11.93 3.20 -2.35
C GLN A 44 -11.20 4.46 -2.82
N ALA A 45 -10.84 4.48 -4.10
CA ALA A 45 -10.64 5.71 -4.86
C ALA A 45 -12.01 6.31 -5.16
N ALA A 46 -12.75 6.71 -4.11
CA ALA A 46 -13.65 7.83 -4.26
C ALA A 46 -12.75 8.96 -4.77
N LYS A 47 -12.87 9.34 -6.05
CA LYS A 47 -12.16 10.50 -6.57
C LYS A 47 -12.44 11.63 -5.58
N PRO A 48 -11.46 12.06 -4.77
CA PRO A 48 -11.72 13.16 -3.86
C PRO A 48 -12.13 14.30 -4.78
N GLN A 49 -13.26 14.97 -4.50
CA GLN A 49 -13.47 16.29 -5.09
C GLN A 49 -12.20 17.06 -4.80
N VAL A 50 -11.37 17.28 -5.83
CA VAL A 50 -10.08 17.89 -5.62
C VAL A 50 -10.36 19.37 -5.47
N ASP A 51 -10.45 19.79 -4.21
CA ASP A 51 -10.57 21.19 -3.85
C ASP A 51 -9.38 21.93 -4.49
N PRO A 52 -9.61 22.85 -5.46
CA PRO A 52 -8.55 23.55 -6.17
C PRO A 52 -7.74 24.46 -5.24
N THR A 53 -8.24 24.74 -4.02
CA THR A 53 -7.52 25.48 -2.98
C THR A 53 -6.61 24.60 -2.13
N GLN A 54 -6.66 23.27 -2.28
CA GLN A 54 -5.86 22.34 -1.49
C GLN A 54 -4.64 21.83 -2.24
N VAL A 55 -3.50 21.91 -1.57
CA VAL A 55 -2.26 21.27 -1.98
C VAL A 55 -2.05 20.01 -1.16
N ILE A 56 -1.91 18.89 -1.85
CA ILE A 56 -1.71 17.58 -1.23
C ILE A 56 -0.31 17.10 -1.57
N LEU A 57 0.47 16.81 -0.54
CA LEU A 57 1.77 16.17 -0.64
C LEU A 57 1.67 14.69 -0.25
N ARG A 58 2.21 13.80 -1.07
CA ARG A 58 2.31 12.37 -0.77
C ARG A 58 3.64 11.79 -1.26
N SER A 59 4.12 10.76 -0.58
CA SER A 59 5.23 9.95 -1.09
C SER A 59 4.69 8.93 -2.09
N ILE A 60 5.37 8.76 -3.22
CA ILE A 60 5.09 7.73 -4.22
C ILE A 60 6.37 6.98 -4.54
N GLN A 61 6.24 5.71 -4.95
CA GLN A 61 7.36 4.95 -5.51
C GLN A 61 7.31 5.09 -7.03
N THR A 62 8.40 5.51 -7.65
CA THR A 62 8.58 5.53 -9.11
C THR A 62 9.71 4.60 -9.52
N ALA A 63 9.93 4.45 -10.83
CA ALA A 63 11.02 3.63 -11.38
C ALA A 63 12.40 4.16 -10.95
N ASP A 64 12.53 5.47 -10.77
CA ASP A 64 13.77 6.14 -10.38
C ASP A 64 13.98 6.19 -8.86
N GLY A 65 12.96 5.87 -8.06
CA GLY A 65 13.03 5.86 -6.61
C GLY A 65 11.81 6.47 -5.92
N PRO A 66 11.86 6.69 -4.60
CA PRO A 66 10.81 7.40 -3.89
C PRO A 66 10.78 8.88 -4.30
N GLN A 67 9.62 9.37 -4.73
CA GLN A 67 9.40 10.76 -5.12
C GLN A 67 8.26 11.39 -4.31
N LEU A 68 8.33 12.70 -4.15
CA LEU A 68 7.26 13.53 -3.62
C LEU A 68 6.30 13.88 -4.75
N GLU A 69 5.03 13.49 -4.61
CA GLU A 69 3.97 13.96 -5.49
C GLU A 69 3.22 15.12 -4.85
N ILE A 70 3.10 16.20 -5.61
CA ILE A 70 2.40 17.44 -5.25
C ILE A 70 1.16 17.52 -6.13
N ARG A 71 -0.04 17.51 -5.53
CA ARG A 71 -1.30 17.71 -6.25
C ARG A 71 -1.92 19.06 -5.89
N ILE A 72 -2.31 19.83 -6.90
CA ILE A 72 -2.98 21.12 -6.77
C ILE A 72 -4.14 21.14 -7.78
N GLY A 73 -5.37 20.90 -7.32
CA GLY A 73 -6.49 20.70 -8.23
C GLY A 73 -6.20 19.57 -9.24
N HIS A 74 -6.20 19.90 -10.53
CA HIS A 74 -5.90 18.94 -11.60
C HIS A 74 -4.40 18.82 -11.93
N LEU A 75 -3.56 19.70 -11.37
CA LEU A 75 -2.12 19.66 -11.59
C LEU A 75 -1.47 18.62 -10.67
N VAL A 76 -0.63 17.77 -11.25
CA VAL A 76 0.19 16.80 -10.51
C VAL A 76 1.65 17.00 -10.90
N CYS A 77 2.48 17.32 -9.91
CA CYS A 77 3.93 17.47 -10.08
C CYS A 77 4.65 16.40 -9.26
N LYS A 78 5.80 15.96 -9.75
CA LYS A 78 6.69 15.01 -9.05
C LYS A 78 8.05 15.66 -8.87
N THR A 79 8.62 15.54 -7.68
CA THR A 79 9.94 16.06 -7.35
C THR A 79 10.58 15.18 -6.27
N ASP A 80 11.90 15.14 -6.18
CA ASP A 80 12.58 14.40 -5.13
C ASP A 80 12.55 15.18 -3.80
N GLN A 81 12.52 16.51 -3.89
CA GLN A 81 12.47 17.42 -2.74
C GLN A 81 11.69 18.69 -3.09
N LEU A 82 11.04 19.27 -2.09
CA LEU A 82 10.44 20.60 -2.15
C LEU A 82 10.95 21.42 -0.96
N THR A 83 11.48 22.62 -1.23
CA THR A 83 11.78 23.60 -0.18
C THR A 83 10.78 24.75 -0.28
N TYR A 84 10.17 25.12 0.85
CA TYR A 84 9.25 26.27 0.91
C TYR A 84 9.50 27.13 2.13
N GLN A 85 9.24 28.42 1.98
CA GLN A 85 9.34 29.41 3.04
C GLN A 85 8.14 30.36 2.96
N ARG A 86 7.53 30.68 4.09
CA ARG A 86 6.57 31.80 4.16
C ARG A 86 7.35 33.12 4.19
N LYS A 87 6.79 34.21 3.66
CA LYS A 87 7.48 35.53 3.52
C LYS A 87 8.28 36.00 4.73
N GLN A 88 7.91 35.62 5.96
CA GLN A 88 8.64 35.92 7.19
C GLN A 88 8.73 34.70 8.14
N GLY A 89 8.74 33.48 7.60
CA GLY A 89 8.76 32.24 8.37
C GLY A 89 10.06 31.44 8.22
N PRO A 90 10.23 30.37 9.02
CA PRO A 90 11.33 29.44 8.82
C PRO A 90 11.19 28.71 7.49
N GLU A 91 12.33 28.30 6.93
CA GLU A 91 12.38 27.43 5.77
C GLU A 91 12.03 26.00 6.17
N PHE A 92 11.29 25.32 5.29
CA PHE A 92 10.91 23.92 5.44
C PHE A 92 11.34 23.14 4.20
N THR A 93 11.97 22.00 4.44
CA THR A 93 12.30 21.01 3.42
C THR A 93 11.32 19.85 3.52
N VAL A 94 10.77 19.43 2.39
CA VAL A 94 9.86 18.30 2.26
C VAL A 94 10.46 17.25 1.35
N GLN A 95 10.52 16.02 1.83
CA GLN A 95 11.11 14.90 1.10
C GLN A 95 10.36 13.59 1.39
N PRO A 96 10.34 12.64 0.44
CA PRO A 96 9.81 11.31 0.65
C PRO A 96 10.82 10.47 1.46
N VAL A 97 10.39 9.92 2.61
CA VAL A 97 11.23 9.06 3.47
C VAL A 97 10.41 7.88 3.96
N GLY A 98 10.84 6.66 3.63
CA GLY A 98 10.18 5.44 4.10
C GLY A 98 8.69 5.35 3.72
N GLY A 99 8.33 5.82 2.51
CA GLY A 99 6.95 5.83 2.03
C GLY A 99 6.06 6.91 2.67
N LYS A 100 6.64 7.82 3.46
CA LYS A 100 5.94 8.94 4.10
C LYS A 100 6.50 10.26 3.59
N VAL A 101 5.70 11.32 3.73
CA VAL A 101 6.15 12.70 3.55
C VAL A 101 6.80 13.14 4.85
N GLN A 102 8.06 13.54 4.79
CA GLN A 102 8.78 14.16 5.89
C GLN A 102 8.90 15.66 5.64
N VAL A 103 8.46 16.47 6.60
CA VAL A 103 8.62 17.94 6.62
C VAL A 103 9.62 18.28 7.71
N LYS A 104 10.72 18.91 7.35
CA LYS A 104 11.83 19.26 8.24
C LYS A 104 12.10 20.75 8.21
N SER A 105 12.34 21.33 9.38
CA SER A 105 12.98 22.63 9.57
C SER A 105 14.14 22.47 10.56
N GLU A 106 14.85 23.55 10.88
CA GLU A 106 15.89 23.52 11.90
C GLU A 106 15.38 23.08 13.29
N ARG A 107 14.10 23.32 13.58
CA ARG A 107 13.52 23.10 14.91
C ARG A 107 12.57 21.91 14.98
N GLN A 108 12.10 21.40 13.84
CA GLN A 108 11.01 20.42 13.79
C GLN A 108 11.23 19.41 12.67
N CYS A 109 10.83 18.17 12.92
CA CYS A 109 10.75 17.14 11.90
C CYS A 109 9.44 16.37 12.11
N ILE A 110 8.57 16.42 11.11
CA ILE A 110 7.25 15.79 11.11
C ILE A 110 7.23 14.76 9.98
N SER A 111 6.68 13.58 10.23
CA SER A 111 6.49 12.55 9.21
C SER A 111 5.03 12.11 9.20
N SER A 112 4.42 12.10 8.02
CA SER A 112 3.03 11.71 7.81
C SER A 112 2.87 10.98 6.50
N ALA A 113 1.88 10.10 6.38
CA ALA A 113 1.54 9.47 5.11
C ALA A 113 1.16 10.50 4.04
N GLN A 114 0.53 11.60 4.46
CA GLN A 114 0.08 12.69 3.60
C GLN A 114 0.13 14.01 4.37
N VAL A 115 0.47 15.10 3.67
CA VAL A 115 0.37 16.47 4.21
C VAL A 115 -0.56 17.27 3.33
N LYS A 116 -1.48 18.03 3.94
CA LYS A 116 -2.44 18.88 3.24
C LYS A 116 -2.22 20.33 3.64
N PHE A 117 -2.17 21.21 2.66
CA PHE A 117 -2.15 22.65 2.87
C PHE A 117 -3.36 23.28 2.21
N SER A 118 -4.08 24.12 2.96
CA SER A 118 -5.11 24.99 2.40
C SER A 118 -4.45 26.29 1.97
N LEU A 119 -4.58 26.63 0.68
CA LEU A 119 -4.12 27.88 0.09
C LEU A 119 -5.35 28.62 -0.46
N PRO A 120 -6.16 29.26 0.41
CA PRO A 120 -7.42 29.89 0.01
C PRO A 120 -7.25 31.00 -1.03
N TRP A 121 -6.04 31.56 -1.18
CA TRP A 121 -5.73 32.57 -2.19
C TRP A 121 -5.41 32.01 -3.59
N LEU A 122 -5.37 30.68 -3.78
CA LEU A 122 -5.13 30.08 -5.11
C LEU A 122 -6.30 30.31 -6.08
N THR A 123 -7.52 30.50 -5.59
CA THR A 123 -8.71 30.73 -6.42
C THR A 123 -8.86 32.18 -6.90
N GLY A 124 -7.98 33.09 -6.47
CA GLY A 124 -7.95 34.46 -6.98
C GLY A 124 -9.06 35.38 -6.46
N GLU A 125 -9.87 34.95 -5.48
CA GLU A 125 -10.75 35.88 -4.76
C GLU A 125 -9.90 36.79 -3.86
N ARG A 126 -9.82 38.06 -4.26
CA ARG A 126 -9.32 39.18 -3.46
C ARG A 126 -10.49 39.97 -2.90
#